data_AF-A0A954HR05-F1
#
_entry.id   AF-A0A954HR05-F1
#
_cell.length_a   1.000
_cell.length_b   1.000
_cell.length_c   1.000
_cell.angle_alpha   90.00
_cell.angle_beta   90.00
_cell.angle_gamma   90.00
#
_symmetry.space_group_name_H-M   'P 1'
#
loop_
_entity.id
_entity.type
_entity.pdbx_description
1 polymer ?
#
loop_
_entity_poly.entity_id
_entity_poly.type
_entity_poly.pdbx_seq_one_letter_code
_entity_poly.pdbx_strand_id
1 'polypeptide(L)' 'LVLASKARALLRGRYHVIRDDVEALALPVLRHRVVPTFHAEAEGVSIDDLVRRLLKDTPTASHQLL' A
#
# COMPACT_ATOMS: atom_id res chain seq x y z
N LEU A 1 7.84 2.15 3.87
CA LEU A 1 6.45 1.74 4.18
C LEU A 1 6.35 1.28 5.62
N VAL A 2 6.96 0.15 5.99
CA VAL A 2 6.92 -0.42 7.36
C VAL A 2 7.24 0.59 8.47
N LEU A 3 8.35 1.34 8.37
CA LEU A 3 8.71 2.33 9.40
C LEU A 3 7.67 3.45 9.53
N ALA A 4 7.14 3.94 8.41
CA ALA A 4 6.10 4.96 8.43
C ALA A 4 4.80 4.41 9.06
N SER A 5 4.42 3.15 8.78
CA SER A 5 3.26 2.50 9.40
C SER A 5 3.43 2.31 10.90
N LYS A 6 4.64 1.95 11.36
CA LYS A 6 4.97 1.93 12.80
C LYS A 6 4.85 3.31 13.43
N ALA A 7 5.40 4.34 12.78
CA ALA A 7 5.28 5.72 13.26
C ALA A 7 3.81 6.16 13.35
N ARG A 8 2.99 5.87 12.33
CA ARG A 8 1.55 6.18 12.33
C ARG A 8 0.81 5.44 13.45
N ALA A 9 1.10 4.17 13.67
CA ALA A 9 0.52 3.40 14.77
C ALA A 9 0.85 4.02 16.14
N LEU A 10 2.13 4.38 16.35
CA LEU A 10 2.59 5.03 17.57
C LEU A 10 1.93 6.40 17.77
N LEU A 11 1.82 7.22 16.72
CA LEU A 11 1.11 8.51 16.76
C LEU A 11 -0.39 8.36 17.06
N ARG A 12 -0.96 7.16 16.88
CA ARG A 12 -2.34 6.80 17.21
C ARG A 12 -2.47 6.07 18.55
N GLY A 13 -1.40 6.02 19.35
CA GLY A 13 -1.39 5.37 20.67
C GLY A 13 -1.37 3.84 20.63
N ARG A 14 -1.06 3.23 19.48
CA ARG A 14 -0.97 1.78 19.32
C ARG A 14 0.49 1.33 19.21
N TYR A 15 0.83 0.25 19.90
CA TYR A 15 2.15 -0.36 19.86
C TYR A 15 2.30 -1.45 18.79
N HIS A 16 1.24 -1.73 18.03
CA HIS A 16 1.23 -2.65 16.90
C HIS A 16 0.64 -1.97 15.68
N VAL A 17 1.12 -2.36 14.51
CA VAL A 17 0.63 -1.87 13.21
C VAL A 17 -0.61 -2.65 12.83
N ILE A 18 -1.67 -1.96 12.41
CA ILE A 18 -2.82 -2.59 11.76
C ILE A 18 -2.81 -2.32 10.26
N ARG A 19 -3.67 -3.03 9.51
CA ARG A 19 -3.79 -2.90 8.05
C ARG A 19 -3.99 -1.45 7.60
N ASP A 20 -4.89 -0.72 8.26
CA ASP A 20 -5.17 0.69 7.94
C ASP A 20 -3.92 1.58 8.02
N ASP A 21 -2.95 1.25 8.88
CA ASP A 21 -1.70 2.01 8.96
C ASP A 21 -0.82 1.78 7.74
N VAL A 22 -0.88 0.60 7.13
CA VAL A 22 -0.16 0.27 5.90
C VAL A 22 -0.87 0.90 4.70
N GLU A 23 -2.18 0.73 4.60
CA GLU A 23 -2.97 1.27 3.47
C GLU A 23 -2.94 2.79 3.41
N ALA A 24 -3.06 3.46 4.55
CA ALA A 24 -3.01 4.93 4.62
C ALA A 24 -1.66 5.51 4.15
N LEU A 25 -0.59 4.70 4.19
CA LEU A 25 0.76 5.12 3.82
C LEU A 25 1.23 4.56 2.49
N ALA A 26 0.45 3.66 1.86
CA ALA A 26 0.82 3.03 0.61
C ALA A 26 1.00 4.05 -0.52
N LEU A 27 0.01 4.92 -0.76
CA LEU A 27 0.11 5.96 -1.78
C LEU A 27 1.28 6.94 -1.57
N PRO A 28 1.39 7.65 -0.42
CA PRO A 28 2.46 8.63 -0.24
C PRO A 28 3.87 8.01 -0.22
N VAL A 29 4.02 6.72 0.13
CA VAL A 29 5.32 6.05 0.15
C VAL A 29 5.69 5.42 -1.19
N LEU A 30 4.72 4.87 -1.94
CA LEU A 30 4.99 4.09 -3.14
C LEU A 30 4.91 4.92 -4.44
N ARG A 31 4.26 6.09 -4.43
CA ARG A 31 4.08 6.94 -5.62
C ARG A 31 5.36 7.28 -6.37
N HIS A 32 6.48 7.39 -5.66
CA HIS A 32 7.79 7.69 -6.25
C HIS A 32 8.75 6.50 -6.20
N ARG A 33 8.24 5.30 -5.92
CA ARG A 33 9.02 4.07 -5.74
C ARG A 33 8.58 2.94 -6.67
N VAL A 34 7.61 3.22 -7.55
CA VAL A 34 7.08 2.29 -8.54
C VAL A 34 7.25 2.94 -9.90
N VAL A 35 7.70 2.14 -10.88
CA VAL A 35 7.86 2.58 -12.26
C VAL A 35 6.90 1.75 -13.11
N PRO A 36 5.94 2.38 -13.82
CA PRO A 36 5.06 1.67 -14.74
C PRO A 36 5.85 1.11 -15.93
N THR A 37 5.29 0.11 -16.59
CA THR A 37 5.83 -0.37 -17.86
C THR A 37 5.42 0.57 -19.00
N PHE A 38 6.15 0.53 -20.12
CA PHE A 38 5.80 1.32 -21.31
C PHE A 38 4.35 1.12 -21.77
N HIS A 39 3.86 -0.13 -21.75
CA HIS A 39 2.47 -0.43 -22.09
C HIS A 39 1.48 0.23 -21.12
N ALA A 40 1.76 0.18 -19.81
CA ALA A 40 0.90 0.82 -18.81
C ALA A 40 0.91 2.36 -18.95
N GLU A 41 2.06 2.96 -19.26
CA GLU A 41 2.15 4.40 -19.56
C GLU A 41 1.35 4.77 -20.82
N ALA A 42 1.46 3.96 -21.89
CA ALA A 42 0.73 4.17 -23.14
C ALA A 42 -0.79 4.05 -22.96
N GLU A 43 -1.26 3.21 -22.03
CA GLU A 43 -2.66 3.07 -21.63
C GLU A 43 -3.13 4.16 -20.64
N GLY A 44 -2.24 5.07 -20.24
CA GLY A 44 -2.56 6.16 -19.30
C GLY A 44 -2.75 5.70 -17.86
N VAL A 45 -2.23 4.53 -17.48
CA VAL A 45 -2.33 4.01 -16.11
C VAL A 45 -1.43 4.82 -15.19
N SER A 46 -2.02 5.48 -14.19
CA SER A 46 -1.24 6.24 -13.21
C SER A 46 -0.60 5.33 -12.15
N ILE A 47 0.46 5.84 -11.51
CA ILE A 47 1.08 5.13 -10.37
C ILE A 47 0.08 4.92 -9.23
N ASP A 48 -0.82 5.89 -9.01
CA ASP A 48 -1.87 5.77 -8.00
C ASP A 48 -2.85 4.63 -8.32
N ASP A 49 -3.18 4.42 -9.60
CA ASP A 49 -4.02 3.31 -10.05
C ASP A 49 -3.35 1.95 -9.77
N LEU A 50 -2.04 1.86 -10.08
CA LEU A 50 -1.24 0.66 -9.81
C LEU A 50 -1.21 0.36 -8.30
N VAL A 51 -0.92 1.35 -7.47
CA VAL A 51 -0.86 1.16 -6.01
C VAL A 51 -2.23 0.77 -5.45
N ARG A 52 -3.33 1.39 -5.91
CA ARG A 52 -4.70 1.01 -5.50
C ARG A 52 -5.06 -0.41 -5.91
N ARG A 53 -4.68 -0.82 -7.13
CA ARG A 53 -4.87 -2.19 -7.60
C ARG A 53 -4.09 -3.18 -6.75
N LEU A 54 -2.83 -2.90 -6.44
CA LEU A 54 -2.02 -3.73 -5.55
C LEU A 54 -2.66 -3.89 -4.16
N LEU A 55 -3.19 -2.81 -3.58
CA LEU A 55 -3.88 -2.88 -2.28
C LEU A 55 -5.14 -3.75 -2.33
N LYS A 56 -5.88 -3.72 -3.43
CA LYS A 56 -7.07 -4.55 -3.66
C LYS A 56 -6.72 -6.02 -3.85
N ASP A 57 -5.66 -6.29 -4.61
CA ASP A 57 -5.25 -7.65 -5.00
C ASP A 57 -4.41 -8.35 -3.90
N THR A 58 -3.85 -7.59 -2.96
CA THR A 58 -3.07 -8.16 -1.85
C THR A 58 -3.99 -8.89 -0.87
N PRO A 59 -3.75 -10.19 -0.58
CA PRO A 59 -4.53 -10.93 0.38
C PRO A 59 -4.52 -10.24 1.75
N THR A 60 -5.71 -9.99 2.28
CA THR A 60 -5.84 -9.61 3.69
C THR A 60 -5.80 -10.90 4.50
N ALA A 61 -5.24 -10.89 5.72
CA ALA A 61 -5.16 -12.07 6.59
C ALA A 61 -6.57 -12.61 6.90
N SER A 62 -7.06 -13.44 5.99
CA SER A 62 -8.27 -14.27 5.98
C SER A 62 -8.20 -15.25 4.79
N HIS A 63 -6.99 -15.65 4.36
CA HIS A 63 -6.84 -17.04 3.93
C HIS A 63 -6.73 -17.83 5.24
N GLN A 64 -7.88 -18.03 5.89
CA GLN A 64 -8.03 -19.13 6.81
C GLN A 64 -7.59 -20.36 6.02
N LEU A 65 -6.57 -21.04 6.55
CA LEU A 65 -6.20 -22.38 6.16
C LEU A 65 -7.47 -23.24 6.22
N LEU A 66 -8.07 -23.47 5.04
CA LEU A 66 -8.97 -24.57 4.75
C LEU A 66 -8.49 -25.19 3.44
#